data_AF-X1SCF8-F1
#
_entry.id   AF-X1SCF8-F1
#
_cell.length_a   1.000
_cell.length_b   1.000
_cell.length_c   1.000
_cell.angle_alpha   90.00
_cell.angle_beta   90.00
_cell.angle_gamma   90.00
#
_symmetry.space_group_name_H-M   'P 1'
#
loop_
_entity.id
_entity.type
_entity.pdbx_description
1 polymer ?
#
loop_
_entity_poly.entity_id
_entity_poly.type
_entity_poly.pdbx_seq_one_letter_code
_entity_poly.pdbx_strand_id
1 'polypeptide(L)'
;MAYSYLYSIYGPKAKTLDIDFIHRMDCSSLSIIEKMIDKNINSPLASSCGRLFDAISSLIGIRDEISYEGQAAMELESFCASGMKERYKFSIYKERREIYY
;
A
#
# COMPACT_ATOMS: atom_id res chain seq x y z
N MET A 1 -5.64 -2.60 -0.01
CA MET A 1 -4.20 -2.66 -0.35
C MET A 1 -3.38 -1.57 0.32
N ALA A 2 -3.68 -0.28 0.10
CA ALA A 2 -2.92 0.84 0.69
C ALA A 2 -2.67 0.70 2.20
N TYR A 3 -3.74 0.44 2.96
CA TYR A 3 -3.63 0.32 4.42
C TYR A 3 -2.75 -0.85 4.89
N SER A 4 -2.74 -1.99 4.19
CA SER A 4 -1.90 -3.12 4.60
C SER A 4 -0.40 -2.83 4.47
N TYR A 5 0.00 -1.99 3.51
CA TYR A 5 1.38 -1.50 3.40
C TYR A 5 1.72 -0.51 4.52
N LEU A 6 0.80 0.42 4.84
CA LEU A 6 1.02 1.34 5.95
C LEU A 6 1.13 0.59 7.28
N TYR A 7 0.24 -0.38 7.51
CA TYR A 7 0.23 -1.19 8.72
C TYR A 7 1.48 -2.08 8.84
N SER A 8 1.98 -2.64 7.74
CA SER A 8 3.22 -3.44 7.80
C SER A 8 4.47 -2.61 8.13
N ILE A 9 4.48 -1.32 7.78
CA ILE A 9 5.60 -0.40 8.03
C ILE A 9 5.49 0.27 9.42
N TYR A 10 4.32 0.78 9.76
CA TYR A 10 4.10 1.62 10.94
C TYR A 10 3.41 0.88 12.10
N GLY A 11 2.91 -0.33 11.86
CA GLY A 11 2.09 -1.06 12.81
C GLY A 11 0.85 -0.26 13.21
N PRO A 12 0.44 -0.31 14.50
CA PRO A 12 -0.73 0.42 15.01
C PRO A 12 -0.69 1.94 14.79
N LYS A 13 0.50 2.53 14.55
CA LYS A 13 0.65 3.96 14.26
C LYS A 13 0.14 4.34 12.86
N ALA A 14 -0.18 3.37 11.99
CA ALA A 14 -0.71 3.65 10.65
C ALA A 14 -1.99 4.51 10.69
N LYS A 15 -2.89 4.28 11.66
CA LYS A 15 -4.13 5.07 11.84
C LYS A 15 -3.91 6.49 12.33
N THR A 16 -2.73 6.78 12.87
CA THR A 16 -2.41 8.11 13.41
C THR A 16 -1.63 8.96 12.42
N LEU A 17 -1.36 8.45 11.21
CA LEU A 17 -0.71 9.23 10.16
C LEU A 17 -1.66 10.35 9.71
N ASP A 18 -1.17 11.58 9.76
CA ASP A 18 -1.89 12.74 9.25
C ASP A 18 -1.70 12.86 7.74
N ILE A 19 -2.40 11.98 7.00
CA ILE A 19 -2.40 11.94 5.54
C ILE A 19 -3.84 11.81 5.04
N ASP A 20 -4.11 12.37 3.86
CA ASP A 20 -5.44 12.37 3.25
C ASP A 20 -6.07 10.97 3.18
N PHE A 21 -5.28 9.95 2.83
CA PHE A 21 -5.75 8.57 2.80
C PHE A 21 -6.40 8.12 4.12
N ILE A 22 -5.81 8.44 5.28
CA ILE A 22 -6.39 8.03 6.58
C ILE A 22 -7.70 8.77 6.84
N HIS A 23 -7.78 10.06 6.47
CA HIS A 23 -8.99 10.87 6.64
C HIS A 23 -10.17 10.41 5.78
N ARG A 24 -9.91 9.78 4.62
CA ARG A 24 -10.94 9.21 3.74
C ARG A 24 -11.45 7.84 4.16
N MET A 25 -10.77 7.15 5.07
CA MET A 25 -11.10 5.77 5.45
C MET A 25 -11.94 5.70 6.73
N ASP A 26 -12.82 4.69 6.81
CA ASP A 26 -13.56 4.40 8.04
C ASP A 26 -12.67 3.69 9.08
N CYS A 27 -12.50 4.33 10.25
CA CYS A 27 -11.71 3.80 11.36
C CYS A 27 -12.14 2.40 11.83
N SER A 28 -13.45 2.08 11.74
CA SER A 28 -13.96 0.78 12.16
C SER A 28 -13.50 -0.33 11.20
N SER A 29 -13.61 -0.06 9.90
CA SER A 29 -13.15 -0.94 8.81
C SER A 29 -11.64 -1.16 8.87
N LEU A 30 -10.86 -0.11 9.12
CA LEU A 30 -9.41 -0.24 9.33
C LEU A 30 -9.09 -1.16 10.51
N SER A 31 -9.80 -1.01 11.62
CA SER A 31 -9.60 -1.86 12.81
C SER A 31 -9.96 -3.33 12.58
N ILE A 32 -10.86 -3.63 11.64
CA ILE A 32 -11.15 -5.01 11.21
C ILE A 32 -9.97 -5.54 10.37
N ILE A 33 -9.48 -4.74 9.42
CA ILE A 33 -8.34 -5.10 8.57
C ILE A 33 -7.09 -5.40 9.40
N GLU A 34 -6.78 -4.60 10.42
CA GLU A 34 -5.66 -4.85 11.35
C GLU A 34 -5.77 -6.24 11.99
N LYS A 35 -6.94 -6.55 12.55
CA LYS A 35 -7.20 -7.86 13.19
C LYS A 35 -7.07 -9.02 12.21
N MET A 36 -7.48 -8.82 10.96
CA MET A 36 -7.34 -9.82 9.90
C MET A 36 -5.86 -10.07 9.58
N ILE A 37 -5.07 -9.01 9.44
CA ILE A 37 -3.63 -9.09 9.18
C ILE A 37 -2.92 -9.76 10.36
N ASP A 38 -3.15 -9.30 11.59
CA ASP A 38 -2.50 -9.83 12.80
C ASP A 38 -2.76 -11.32 13.01
N LYS A 39 -3.97 -11.78 12.66
CA LYS A 39 -4.39 -13.18 12.81
C LYS A 39 -4.17 -14.02 11.56
N ASN A 40 -3.62 -13.45 10.48
CA ASN A 40 -3.48 -14.09 9.17
C ASN A 40 -4.80 -14.67 8.62
N ILE A 41 -5.93 -13.97 8.85
CA ILE A 41 -7.26 -14.39 8.40
C ILE A 41 -7.59 -13.67 7.10
N ASN A 42 -7.83 -14.41 6.02
CA ASN A 42 -8.15 -13.88 4.68
C ASN A 42 -7.14 -12.81 4.20
N SER A 43 -5.88 -12.94 4.59
CA SER A 43 -4.80 -11.99 4.30
C SER A 43 -3.60 -12.69 3.65
N PRO A 44 -3.76 -13.30 2.47
CA PRO A 44 -2.64 -13.96 1.78
C PRO A 44 -1.55 -12.94 1.41
N LEU A 45 -0.29 -13.36 1.49
CA LEU A 45 0.83 -12.54 1.04
C LEU A 45 0.79 -12.37 -0.48
N ALA A 46 1.00 -11.15 -0.96
CA ALA A 46 1.07 -10.82 -2.37
C ALA A 46 2.31 -9.95 -2.64
N SER A 47 3.06 -10.31 -3.69
CA SER A 47 4.27 -9.59 -4.13
C SER A 47 4.13 -9.04 -5.56
N SER A 48 2.91 -8.95 -6.08
CA SER A 48 2.69 -8.48 -7.45
C SER A 48 2.82 -6.97 -7.56
N CYS A 49 3.42 -6.50 -8.66
CA CYS A 49 3.54 -5.07 -8.95
C CYS A 49 2.17 -4.38 -9.08
N GLY A 50 1.15 -5.08 -9.60
CA GLY A 50 -0.21 -4.51 -9.72
C GLY A 50 -0.79 -4.10 -8.36
N ARG A 51 -0.64 -4.95 -7.34
CA ARG A 51 -1.10 -4.66 -5.97
C ARG A 51 -0.35 -3.49 -5.33
N LEU A 52 0.92 -3.30 -5.68
CA LEU A 52 1.69 -2.12 -5.29
C LEU A 52 1.14 -0.85 -5.96
N PHE A 53 0.86 -0.88 -7.26
CA PHE A 53 0.31 0.29 -7.97
C PHE A 53 -1.11 0.63 -7.53
N ASP A 54 -1.95 -0.37 -7.24
CA ASP A 54 -3.27 -0.14 -6.64
C ASP A 54 -3.17 0.55 -5.27
N ALA A 55 -2.20 0.13 -4.44
CA ALA A 55 -1.94 0.77 -3.16
C ALA A 55 -1.50 2.22 -3.31
N ILE A 56 -0.58 2.51 -4.24
CA ILE A 56 -0.10 3.88 -4.50
C ILE A 56 -1.25 4.75 -5.02
N SER A 57 -2.04 4.26 -5.97
CA SER A 57 -3.19 4.96 -6.54
C SER A 57 -4.19 5.40 -5.47
N SER A 58 -4.52 4.52 -4.52
CA SER A 58 -5.35 4.87 -3.37
C SER A 58 -4.66 5.83 -2.40
N LEU A 59 -3.38 5.63 -2.07
CA LEU A 59 -2.63 6.52 -1.17
C LEU A 59 -2.60 7.98 -1.66
N ILE A 60 -2.47 8.20 -2.97
CA ILE A 60 -2.41 9.54 -3.55
C ILE A 60 -3.79 10.08 -3.98
N GLY A 61 -4.88 9.37 -3.66
CA GLY A 61 -6.25 9.86 -3.85
C GLY A 61 -6.82 9.70 -5.26
N ILE A 62 -6.24 8.85 -6.11
CA ILE A 62 -6.77 8.59 -7.46
C ILE A 62 -7.95 7.61 -7.40
N ARG A 63 -7.78 6.45 -6.74
CA ARG A 63 -8.79 5.39 -6.74
C ARG A 63 -8.74 4.55 -5.46
N ASP A 64 -9.80 4.62 -4.65
CA ASP A 64 -9.94 3.81 -3.43
C ASP A 64 -10.66 2.48 -3.67
N GLU A 65 -11.65 2.47 -4.57
CA GLU A 65 -12.44 1.28 -4.92
C GLU A 65 -12.39 1.03 -6.43
N ILE A 66 -12.22 -0.23 -6.84
CA ILE A 66 -12.16 -0.63 -8.26
C ILE A 66 -13.44 -1.33 -8.70
N SER A 67 -13.84 -1.13 -9.95
CA SER A 67 -14.96 -1.82 -10.61
C SER A 67 -14.48 -2.95 -11.54
N TYR A 68 -13.21 -2.94 -11.94
CA TYR A 68 -12.60 -3.97 -12.79
C TYR A 68 -11.11 -4.13 -12.47
N GLU A 69 -10.53 -5.26 -12.91
CA GLU A 69 -9.12 -5.57 -12.67
C GLU A 69 -8.19 -4.58 -13.37
N GLY A 70 -7.21 -4.05 -12.62
CA GLY A 70 -6.21 -3.13 -13.15
C GLY A 70 -6.65 -1.66 -13.21
N GLN A 71 -7.89 -1.32 -12.85
CA GLN A 71 -8.40 0.04 -12.93
C GLN A 71 -7.52 1.07 -12.21
N ALA A 72 -7.20 0.84 -10.93
CA ALA A 72 -6.44 1.80 -10.14
C ALA A 72 -5.03 2.03 -10.68
N ALA A 73 -4.36 0.98 -11.18
CA ALA A 73 -3.06 1.07 -11.83
C ALA A 73 -3.12 1.81 -13.18
N MET A 74 -4.13 1.53 -14.01
CA MET A 74 -4.33 2.23 -15.30
C MET A 74 -4.63 3.71 -15.10
N GLU A 75 -5.49 4.05 -14.13
CA GLU A 75 -5.78 5.45 -13.82
C GLU A 75 -4.53 6.14 -13.30
N LEU A 76 -3.77 5.51 -12.39
CA LEU A 76 -2.48 6.04 -11.93
C LEU A 76 -1.52 6.34 -13.08
N GLU A 77 -1.39 5.42 -14.04
CA GLU A 77 -0.56 5.63 -15.23
C GLU A 77 -0.99 6.86 -16.02
N SER A 78 -2.30 7.10 -16.17
CA SER A 78 -2.82 8.25 -16.92
C SER A 78 -2.52 9.61 -16.27
N PHE A 79 -2.28 9.64 -14.95
CA PHE A 79 -1.86 10.85 -14.24
C PHE A 79 -0.34 11.11 -14.33
N CYS A 80 0.45 10.13 -14.74
CA CYS A 80 1.91 10.28 -14.82
C CYS A 80 2.32 11.19 -15.98
N ALA A 81 3.16 12.19 -15.70
CA ALA A 81 3.74 13.04 -16.73
C ALA A 81 4.72 12.25 -17.62
N SER A 82 4.60 12.41 -18.94
CA SER A 82 5.52 11.78 -19.88
C SER A 82 6.91 12.43 -19.80
N GLY A 83 7.96 11.61 -19.91
CA GLY A 83 9.34 12.09 -19.98
C GLY A 83 10.01 12.44 -18.65
N MET A 84 9.38 12.19 -17.49
CA MET A 84 10.07 12.32 -16.20
C MET A 84 11.23 11.31 -16.09
N LYS A 85 12.42 11.81 -15.78
CA LYS A 85 13.64 11.00 -15.52
C LYS A 85 14.14 11.15 -14.08
N GLU A 86 13.44 11.94 -13.28
CA GLU A 86 13.76 12.16 -11.88
C GLU A 86 13.57 10.88 -11.08
N ARG A 87 14.40 10.71 -10.06
CA ARG A 87 14.37 9.54 -9.18
C ARG A 87 14.58 9.98 -7.75
N TYR A 88 13.85 9.36 -6.83
CA TYR A 88 14.14 9.50 -5.41
C TYR A 88 15.55 8.98 -5.13
N LYS A 89 16.30 9.69 -4.30
CA LYS A 89 17.63 9.26 -3.86
C LYS A 89 17.47 8.21 -2.77
N PHE A 90 17.42 6.94 -3.16
CA PHE A 90 17.46 5.81 -2.23
C PHE A 90 18.35 4.69 -2.80
N SER A 91 18.80 3.82 -1.89
CA SER A 91 19.60 2.64 -2.21
C SER A 91 18.88 1.42 -1.66
N ILE A 92 18.83 0.33 -2.43
CA ILE A 92 18.27 -0.95 -1.97
C ILE A 92 19.43 -1.83 -1.50
N TYR A 93 19.33 -2.31 -0.26
CA TYR A 93 20.28 -3.26 0.32
C TYR A 93 19.59 -4.60 0.51
N LYS A 94 20.30 -5.69 0.22
CA LYS A 94 19.82 -7.04 0.52
C LYS A 94 20.06 -7.31 2.00
N GLU A 95 18.99 -7.50 2.76
CA GLU A 95 19.07 -7.88 4.16
C GLU A 95 19.72 -9.27 4.29
N ARG A 96 20.86 -9.37 5.00
CA ARG A 96 21.50 -10.66 5.32
C ARG A 96 20.68 -11.30 6.45
N ARG A 97 19.92 -12.34 6.15
CA ARG A 97 19.40 -13.24 7.19
C ARG A 97 20.52 -14.19 7.60
N GLU A 98 20.99 -14.08 8.84
CA GLU A 98 21.80 -15.12 9.47
C GLU A 98 20.93 -16.37 9.62
N ILE A 99 21.31 -17.44 8.91
CA ILE A 99 20.71 -18.75 9.07
C ILE A 99 21.41 -19.39 10.27
N TYR A 100 20.76 -19.39 11.43
CA TYR A 100 21.16 -20.25 12.54
C TYR A 100 20.73 -21.68 12.19
N TYR A 101 21.71 -22.56 11.97
CA TYR A 101 21.51 -24.01 11.79
C TYR A 101 21.21 -24.69 13.12
#